data_AF-A0A514XK54-F1
#
_entry.id   AF-A0A514XK54-F1
#
_cell.length_a   1.000
_cell.length_b   1.000
_cell.length_c   1.000
_cell.angle_alpha   90.00
_cell.angle_beta   90.00
_cell.angle_gamma   90.00
#
_symmetry.space_group_name_H-M   'P 1'
#
loop_
_entity.id
_entity.type
_entity.pdbx_description
1 polymer ?
#
loop_
_entity_poly.entity_id
_entity_poly.type
_entity_poly.pdbx_seq_one_letter_code
_entity_poly.pdbx_strand_id
1 'polypeptide(L)'
;MMKRFTQLAVIAAFVTPVIAQADQAELTVAMADSIVYAKADAPDSCKQVDLTAEQQTALKNAFLDFTAAKRPLRRDVKMAYRDMKRVFSSSTSTREDAIASQANVGAKVTAMGKLMGDFHLKVFFDILTPEQRDPAMRCLEDLK
;
A
#
# COMPACT_ATOMS: atom_id res chain seq x y z
N MET A 1 -38.77 4.42 20.99
CA MET A 1 -37.79 5.37 20.42
C MET A 1 -36.75 4.55 19.62
N MET A 2 -36.99 4.30 18.33
CA MET A 2 -36.15 3.42 17.52
C MET A 2 -34.89 4.17 17.05
N LYS A 3 -33.74 3.57 17.36
CA LYS A 3 -32.37 4.03 17.11
C LYS A 3 -32.09 4.09 15.59
N ARG A 4 -31.94 5.31 15.05
CA ARG A 4 -31.53 5.61 13.66
C ARG A 4 -30.02 5.40 13.44
N PHE A 5 -29.51 4.18 13.61
CA PHE A 5 -28.08 3.88 13.43
C PHE A 5 -27.74 3.07 12.17
N THR A 6 -28.70 2.74 11.31
CA THR A 6 -28.47 1.76 10.23
C THR A 6 -28.05 2.31 8.87
N GLN A 7 -28.06 3.62 8.61
CA GLN A 7 -27.71 4.15 7.27
C GLN A 7 -26.27 4.64 7.13
N LEU A 8 -25.59 5.04 8.21
CA LEU A 8 -24.19 5.52 8.15
C LEU A 8 -23.16 4.39 8.10
N ALA A 9 -23.47 3.22 8.68
CA ALA A 9 -22.57 2.07 8.69
C ALA A 9 -22.37 1.44 7.30
N VAL A 10 -23.39 1.53 6.43
CA VAL A 10 -23.34 0.95 5.08
C VAL A 10 -22.43 1.76 4.15
N ILE A 11 -22.35 3.09 4.31
CA ILE A 11 -21.51 3.96 3.47
C ILE A 11 -20.02 3.82 3.83
N ALA A 12 -19.71 3.56 5.11
CA ALA A 12 -18.33 3.35 5.55
C ALA A 12 -17.72 2.05 5.00
N ALA A 13 -18.53 1.01 4.77
CA ALA A 13 -18.09 -0.31 4.34
C ALA A 13 -17.58 -0.38 2.88
N PHE A 14 -17.95 0.57 2.02
CA PHE A 14 -17.52 0.59 0.62
C PHE A 14 -16.20 1.36 0.37
N VAL A 15 -15.67 2.05 1.39
CA VAL A 15 -14.44 2.86 1.28
C VAL A 15 -13.23 2.16 1.93
N THR A 16 -13.48 1.14 2.75
CA THR A 16 -12.48 0.45 3.56
C THR A 16 -11.57 -0.57 2.86
N PRO A 17 -11.94 -1.29 1.77
CA PRO A 17 -11.09 -2.39 1.30
C PRO A 17 -9.77 -1.90 0.66
N VAL A 18 -9.73 -0.64 0.21
CA VAL A 18 -8.53 -0.05 -0.41
C VAL A 18 -7.45 0.27 0.62
N ILE A 19 -7.84 0.56 1.88
CA ILE A 19 -6.90 0.97 2.93
C ILE A 19 -6.15 -0.25 3.48
N ALA A 20 -6.77 -1.43 3.48
CA ALA A 20 -6.14 -2.67 3.92
C ALA A 20 -5.01 -3.16 2.99
N GLN A 21 -5.04 -2.80 1.70
CA GLN A 21 -3.92 -3.10 0.81
C GLN A 21 -2.71 -2.22 1.12
N ALA A 22 -2.90 -0.99 1.59
CA ALA A 22 -1.81 -0.06 1.93
C ALA A 22 -0.89 -0.59 3.04
N ASP A 23 -1.39 -1.45 3.93
CA ASP A 23 -0.61 -2.09 5.00
C ASP A 23 0.47 -3.04 4.47
N GLN A 24 0.21 -3.77 3.38
CA GLN A 24 1.16 -4.78 2.91
C GLN A 24 2.44 -4.18 2.32
N ALA A 25 2.38 -3.02 1.67
CA ALA A 25 3.60 -2.35 1.23
C ALA A 25 4.33 -1.67 2.38
N GLU A 26 3.63 -1.17 3.40
CA GLU A 26 4.29 -0.66 4.62
C GLU A 26 5.01 -1.79 5.36
N LEU A 27 4.51 -3.01 5.24
CA LEU A 27 5.19 -4.20 5.70
C LEU A 27 6.43 -4.59 4.90
N THR A 28 6.38 -4.52 3.58
CA THR A 28 7.56 -4.73 2.72
C THR A 28 8.65 -3.68 2.97
N VAL A 29 8.23 -2.49 3.36
CA VAL A 29 9.10 -1.43 3.85
C VAL A 29 9.70 -1.78 5.22
N ALA A 30 8.88 -2.25 6.17
CA ALA A 30 9.36 -2.71 7.48
C ALA A 30 10.32 -3.90 7.36
N MET A 31 10.12 -4.79 6.39
CA MET A 31 11.06 -5.87 6.07
C MET A 31 12.37 -5.32 5.51
N ALA A 32 12.33 -4.39 4.55
CA ALA A 32 13.55 -3.77 4.05
C ALA A 32 14.31 -3.08 5.20
N ASP A 33 13.63 -2.37 6.08
CA ASP A 33 14.26 -1.76 7.27
C ASP A 33 14.76 -2.80 8.29
N SER A 34 14.00 -3.86 8.56
CA SER A 34 14.38 -4.89 9.56
C SER A 34 15.52 -5.79 9.07
N ILE A 35 15.51 -6.15 7.79
CA ILE A 35 16.56 -6.97 7.17
C ILE A 35 17.85 -6.14 6.95
N VAL A 36 17.73 -4.85 6.60
CA VAL A 36 18.88 -3.97 6.30
C VAL A 36 19.46 -3.28 7.54
N TYR A 37 18.65 -2.90 8.53
CA TYR A 37 19.08 -2.03 9.62
C TYR A 37 19.01 -2.64 11.04
N ALA A 38 18.24 -3.71 11.28
CA ALA A 38 17.99 -4.21 12.64
C ALA A 38 18.02 -5.74 12.77
N LYS A 39 19.03 -6.41 12.22
CA LYS A 39 19.19 -7.89 12.30
C LYS A 39 19.14 -8.46 13.74
N ALA A 40 19.51 -7.68 14.76
CA ALA A 40 19.52 -8.15 16.15
C ALA A 40 18.11 -8.31 16.74
N ASP A 41 17.17 -7.44 16.39
CA ASP A 41 15.81 -7.39 16.92
C ASP A 41 14.76 -7.96 15.95
N ALA A 42 15.18 -8.40 14.76
CA ALA A 42 14.28 -8.98 13.77
C ALA A 42 13.86 -10.42 14.14
N PRO A 43 12.65 -10.86 13.72
CA PRO A 43 12.24 -12.26 13.80
C PRO A 43 13.26 -13.22 13.19
N ASP A 44 13.34 -14.46 13.68
CA ASP A 44 14.31 -15.44 13.18
C ASP A 44 14.12 -15.77 11.69
N SER A 45 12.89 -15.66 11.18
CA SER A 45 12.58 -15.74 9.74
C SER A 45 13.29 -14.66 8.93
N CYS A 46 13.44 -13.44 9.47
CA CYS A 46 14.16 -12.34 8.85
C CYS A 46 15.69 -12.53 8.88
N LYS A 47 16.21 -13.24 9.89
CA LYS A 47 17.65 -13.55 10.00
C LYS A 47 18.11 -14.60 8.98
N GLN A 48 17.19 -15.42 8.48
CA GLN A 48 17.45 -16.45 7.46
C GLN A 48 17.63 -15.88 6.04
N VAL A 49 17.29 -14.61 5.82
CA VAL A 49 17.54 -13.93 4.54
C VAL A 49 18.97 -13.40 4.55
N ASP A 50 19.90 -14.20 4.01
CA ASP A 50 21.29 -13.77 3.86
C ASP A 50 21.47 -12.92 2.60
N LEU A 51 21.55 -11.60 2.77
CA LEU A 51 21.67 -10.65 1.67
C LEU A 51 23.13 -10.22 1.44
N THR A 52 23.55 -10.16 0.17
CA THR A 52 24.83 -9.54 -0.20
C THR A 52 24.79 -8.02 0.02
N ALA A 53 25.97 -7.38 0.07
CA ALA A 53 26.07 -5.93 0.16
C ALA A 53 25.41 -5.22 -1.04
N GLU A 54 25.48 -5.80 -2.25
CA GLU A 54 24.79 -5.24 -3.41
C GLU A 54 23.26 -5.35 -3.25
N GLN A 55 22.75 -6.49 -2.77
CA GLN A 55 21.31 -6.67 -2.55
C GLN A 55 20.76 -5.70 -1.50
N GLN A 56 21.49 -5.48 -0.40
CA GLN A 56 21.11 -4.51 0.62
C GLN A 56 21.04 -3.08 0.05
N THR A 57 22.03 -2.71 -0.77
CA THR A 57 22.04 -1.41 -1.46
C THR A 57 20.88 -1.29 -2.45
N ALA A 58 20.60 -2.35 -3.22
CA ALA A 58 19.50 -2.38 -4.19
C ALA A 58 18.14 -2.27 -3.51
N LEU A 59 17.92 -2.95 -2.38
CA LEU A 59 16.69 -2.84 -1.57
C LEU A 59 16.49 -1.44 -1.04
N LYS A 60 17.54 -0.83 -0.49
CA LYS A 60 17.49 0.55 0.00
C LYS A 60 17.11 1.53 -1.11
N ASN A 61 17.73 1.42 -2.29
CA ASN A 61 17.43 2.28 -3.42
C ASN A 61 15.99 2.06 -3.92
N ALA A 62 15.57 0.81 -4.08
CA ALA A 62 14.20 0.46 -4.46
C ALA A 62 13.17 1.04 -3.49
N PHE A 63 13.48 1.03 -2.19
CA PHE A 63 12.62 1.60 -1.16
C PHE A 63 12.53 3.13 -1.24
N LEU A 64 13.66 3.82 -1.44
CA LEU A 64 13.68 5.27 -1.59
C LEU A 64 12.89 5.71 -2.84
N ASP A 65 13.07 5.02 -3.97
CA ASP A 65 12.32 5.26 -5.20
C ASP A 65 10.83 5.03 -5.01
N PHE A 66 10.46 3.92 -4.39
CA PHE A 66 9.06 3.61 -4.05
C PHE A 66 8.44 4.71 -3.16
N THR A 67 9.14 5.15 -2.12
CA THR A 67 8.64 6.18 -1.20
C THR A 67 8.48 7.52 -1.90
N ALA A 68 9.44 7.89 -2.76
CA ALA A 68 9.36 9.10 -3.57
C ALA A 68 8.14 9.08 -4.52
N ALA A 69 7.86 7.93 -5.14
CA ALA A 69 6.72 7.73 -6.03
C ALA A 69 5.37 7.57 -5.29
N LYS A 70 5.36 6.99 -4.09
CA LYS A 70 4.14 6.76 -3.28
C LYS A 70 3.55 8.08 -2.78
N ARG A 71 4.41 9.04 -2.40
CA ARG A 71 3.98 10.33 -1.85
C ARG A 71 2.98 11.11 -2.73
N PRO A 72 3.26 11.37 -4.02
CA PRO A 72 2.29 12.05 -4.89
C PRO A 72 1.01 11.23 -5.10
N LEU A 73 1.10 9.90 -5.28
CA LEU A 73 -0.08 9.05 -5.44
C LEU A 73 -0.99 9.08 -4.22
N ARG A 74 -0.43 9.08 -2.99
CA ARG A 74 -1.22 9.15 -1.76
C ARG A 74 -1.99 10.46 -1.67
N ARG A 75 -1.34 11.57 -2.04
CA ARG A 75 -1.98 12.88 -2.14
C ARG A 75 -3.11 12.84 -3.18
N ASP A 76 -2.86 12.28 -4.36
CA ASP A 76 -3.82 12.25 -5.44
C ASP A 76 -5.06 11.40 -5.10
N VAL A 77 -4.89 10.24 -4.45
CA VAL A 77 -6.00 9.44 -3.90
C VAL A 77 -6.81 10.26 -2.89
N LYS A 78 -6.14 10.93 -1.94
CA LYS A 78 -6.81 11.78 -0.95
C LYS A 78 -7.60 12.92 -1.60
N MET A 79 -7.05 13.54 -2.63
CA MET A 79 -7.71 14.61 -3.37
C MET A 79 -8.90 14.08 -4.16
N ALA A 80 -8.78 12.93 -4.82
CA ALA A 80 -9.89 12.30 -5.53
C ALA A 80 -11.05 11.95 -4.58
N TYR A 81 -10.76 11.41 -3.39
CA TYR A 81 -11.81 11.14 -2.39
C TYR A 81 -12.48 12.43 -1.88
N ARG A 82 -11.73 13.51 -1.68
CA ARG A 82 -12.28 14.81 -1.29
C ARG A 82 -13.20 15.37 -2.38
N ASP A 83 -12.79 15.24 -3.64
CA ASP A 83 -13.57 15.67 -4.78
C ASP A 83 -14.86 14.86 -4.92
N MET A 84 -14.79 13.53 -4.83
CA MET A 84 -15.97 12.66 -4.83
C MET A 84 -16.94 13.04 -3.70
N LYS A 85 -16.45 13.29 -2.48
CA LYS A 85 -17.30 13.78 -1.37
C LYS A 85 -17.97 15.11 -1.70
N ARG A 86 -17.23 16.05 -2.30
CA ARG A 86 -17.77 17.35 -2.73
C ARG A 86 -18.89 17.17 -3.75
N VAL A 87 -18.67 16.36 -4.78
CA VAL A 87 -19.67 16.04 -5.82
C VAL A 87 -20.92 15.42 -5.20
N PHE A 88 -20.77 14.46 -4.28
CA PHE A 88 -21.91 13.79 -3.64
C PHE A 88 -22.71 14.72 -2.70
N SER A 89 -22.07 15.74 -2.13
CA SER A 89 -22.71 16.71 -1.24
C SER A 89 -23.28 17.94 -1.96
N SER A 90 -22.99 18.10 -3.26
CA SER A 90 -23.37 19.27 -4.03
C SER A 90 -24.84 19.20 -4.45
N SER A 91 -25.58 20.30 -4.25
CA SER A 91 -26.97 20.41 -4.70
C SER A 91 -27.12 20.56 -6.22
N THR A 92 -26.02 20.78 -6.94
CA THR A 92 -26.01 21.01 -8.39
C THR A 92 -25.32 19.90 -9.17
N SER A 93 -24.73 18.91 -8.48
CA SER A 93 -24.06 17.79 -9.15
C SER A 93 -25.07 16.75 -9.62
N THR A 94 -24.76 16.15 -10.77
CA THR A 94 -25.56 15.12 -11.42
C THR A 94 -25.09 13.71 -11.02
N ARG A 95 -25.86 12.70 -11.42
CA ARG A 95 -25.46 11.30 -11.25
C ARG A 95 -24.22 10.99 -12.09
N GLU A 96 -24.11 11.59 -13.27
CA GLU A 96 -22.99 11.44 -14.19
C GLU A 96 -21.70 12.01 -13.57
N ASP A 97 -21.78 13.15 -12.88
CA ASP A 97 -20.66 13.71 -12.12
C ASP A 97 -20.22 12.76 -11.00
N ALA A 98 -21.17 12.16 -10.29
CA ALA A 98 -20.88 11.19 -9.24
C ALA A 98 -20.14 9.96 -9.80
N ILE A 99 -20.60 9.41 -10.93
CA ILE A 99 -19.94 8.29 -11.62
C ILE A 99 -18.52 8.67 -12.05
N ALA A 100 -18.32 9.84 -12.64
CA ALA A 100 -17.01 10.31 -13.07
C ALA A 100 -16.05 10.48 -11.88
N SER A 101 -16.52 11.06 -10.77
CA SER A 101 -15.71 11.22 -9.56
C SER A 101 -15.35 9.88 -8.90
N GLN A 102 -16.26 8.90 -8.92
CA GLN A 102 -15.98 7.54 -8.46
C GLN A 102 -14.95 6.83 -9.35
N ALA A 103 -15.07 6.95 -10.68
CA ALA A 103 -14.10 6.40 -11.63
C ALA A 103 -12.70 6.99 -11.42
N ASN A 104 -12.61 8.30 -11.17
CA ASN A 104 -11.35 8.97 -10.85
C ASN A 104 -10.72 8.42 -9.56
N VAL A 105 -11.50 8.22 -8.49
CA VAL A 105 -11.00 7.55 -7.27
C VAL A 105 -10.46 6.16 -7.61
N GLY A 106 -11.22 5.36 -8.36
CA GLY A 106 -10.80 4.03 -8.80
C GLY A 106 -9.45 4.06 -9.53
N ALA A 107 -9.28 4.96 -10.50
CA ALA A 107 -8.03 5.10 -11.24
C ALA A 107 -6.83 5.46 -10.34
N LYS A 108 -7.01 6.38 -9.38
CA LYS A 108 -5.93 6.75 -8.45
C LYS A 108 -5.57 5.61 -7.49
N VAL A 109 -6.55 4.85 -7.05
CA VAL A 109 -6.34 3.67 -6.22
C VAL A 109 -5.61 2.57 -7.00
N THR A 110 -6.03 2.29 -8.23
CA THR A 110 -5.36 1.33 -9.12
C THR A 110 -3.91 1.73 -9.37
N ALA A 111 -3.63 3.02 -9.58
CA ALA A 111 -2.26 3.51 -9.75
C ALA A 111 -1.40 3.27 -8.50
N MET A 112 -1.95 3.50 -7.29
CA MET A 112 -1.26 3.19 -6.03
C MET A 112 -1.00 1.68 -5.88
N GLY A 113 -2.02 0.85 -6.15
CA GLY A 113 -1.87 -0.61 -6.09
C GLY A 113 -0.84 -1.12 -7.09
N LYS A 114 -0.77 -0.55 -8.29
CA LYS A 114 0.25 -0.88 -9.29
C LYS A 114 1.65 -0.54 -8.77
N LEU A 115 1.86 0.65 -8.21
CA LEU A 115 3.17 1.03 -7.66
C LEU A 115 3.63 0.05 -6.56
N MET A 116 2.71 -0.38 -5.70
CA MET A 116 2.99 -1.38 -4.67
C MET A 116 3.34 -2.75 -5.25
N GLY A 117 2.58 -3.21 -6.25
CA GLY A 117 2.87 -4.45 -6.96
C GLY A 117 4.23 -4.41 -7.67
N ASP A 118 4.53 -3.32 -8.36
CA ASP A 118 5.82 -3.11 -9.05
C ASP A 118 6.99 -3.14 -8.04
N PHE A 119 6.82 -2.55 -6.85
CA PHE A 119 7.82 -2.62 -5.79
C PHE A 119 8.03 -4.05 -5.28
N HIS A 120 6.96 -4.82 -5.06
CA HIS A 120 7.07 -6.22 -4.66
C HIS A 120 7.76 -7.07 -5.73
N LEU A 121 7.42 -6.88 -7.00
CA LEU A 121 8.09 -7.56 -8.11
C LEU A 121 9.58 -7.25 -8.13
N LYS A 122 9.96 -5.97 -7.98
CA LYS A 122 11.36 -5.55 -7.91
C LYS A 122 12.11 -6.22 -6.75
N VAL A 123 11.53 -6.25 -5.56
CA VAL A 123 12.14 -6.90 -4.39
C VAL A 123 12.31 -8.39 -4.63
N PHE A 124 11.21 -9.11 -4.89
CA PHE A 124 11.21 -10.56 -4.89
C PHE A 124 11.81 -11.17 -6.15
N PHE A 125 11.70 -10.51 -7.31
CA PHE A 125 12.13 -11.09 -8.58
C PHE A 125 13.38 -10.46 -9.19
N ASP A 126 13.66 -9.18 -8.91
CA ASP A 126 14.83 -8.51 -9.48
C ASP A 126 16.02 -8.45 -8.50
N ILE A 127 15.76 -8.41 -7.18
CA ILE A 127 16.82 -8.26 -6.16
C ILE A 127 17.12 -9.58 -5.45
N LEU A 128 16.08 -10.28 -4.97
CA LEU A 128 16.25 -11.54 -4.25
C LEU A 128 16.46 -12.72 -5.20
N THR A 129 17.34 -13.65 -4.80
CA THR A 129 17.46 -14.94 -5.47
C THR A 129 16.23 -15.82 -5.18
N PRO A 130 15.91 -16.82 -6.01
CA PRO A 130 14.78 -17.72 -5.77
C PRO A 130 14.75 -18.33 -4.36
N GLU A 131 15.90 -18.69 -3.82
CA GLU A 131 16.07 -19.34 -2.50
C GLU A 131 15.80 -18.37 -1.34
N GLN A 132 15.99 -17.07 -1.55
CA GLN A 132 15.77 -16.03 -0.54
C GLN A 132 14.29 -15.58 -0.43
N ARG A 133 13.45 -15.90 -1.43
CA ARG A 133 12.06 -15.40 -1.52
C ARG A 133 11.15 -15.93 -0.42
N ASP A 134 11.18 -17.24 -0.18
CA ASP A 134 10.31 -17.87 0.83
C ASP A 134 10.67 -17.41 2.26
N PRO A 135 11.95 -17.40 2.67
CA PRO A 135 12.34 -16.80 3.95
C PRO A 135 11.96 -15.31 4.07
N ALA A 136 12.10 -14.53 3.00
CA ALA A 136 11.70 -13.12 2.99
C ALA A 136 10.18 -12.94 3.12
N MET A 137 9.37 -13.79 2.47
CA MET A 137 7.91 -13.77 2.63
C MET A 137 7.49 -14.12 4.06
N ARG A 138 8.12 -15.10 4.69
CA ARG A 138 7.85 -15.44 6.11
C ARG A 138 8.25 -14.30 7.04
N CYS A 139 9.39 -13.65 6.77
CA CYS A 139 9.79 -12.45 7.49
C CYS A 139 8.73 -11.35 7.40
N LEU A 140 8.11 -11.12 6.24
CA LEU A 140 6.98 -10.18 6.14
C LEU A 140 5.83 -10.59 7.04
N GLU A 141 5.43 -11.86 7.00
CA GLU A 141 4.28 -12.32 7.77
C GLU A 141 4.49 -12.19 9.29
N ASP A 142 5.71 -12.47 9.76
CA ASP A 142 6.08 -12.33 11.18
C ASP A 142 6.20 -10.87 11.64
N LEU A 143 6.31 -9.91 10.71
CA LEU A 143 6.31 -8.48 10.99
C LEU A 143 4.90 -7.84 11.00
N LYS A 144 3.83 -8.62 10.72
CA LYS A 144 2.42 -8.18 10.84
C LYS A 144 1.95 -8.16 12.29
#